data_AF-A0A3Q2VPK9-F1
#
_entry.id   AF-A0A3Q2VPK9-F1
#
_cell.length_a   1.000
_cell.length_b   1.000
_cell.length_c   1.000
_cell.angle_alpha   90.00
_cell.angle_beta   90.00
_cell.angle_gamma   90.00
#
_symmetry.space_group_name_H-M   'P 1'
#
loop_
_entity.id
_entity.type
_entity.pdbx_description
1 polymer ?
#
loop_
_entity_poly.entity_id
_entity_poly.type
_entity_poly.pdbx_seq_one_letter_code
_entity_poly.pdbx_strand_id
1 'polypeptide(L)'
;MENLEESIGEEENYGIDQEYSDPETGEYFTDDSCDCILDRKITWLSLPRLCLERVFSFLPDRDRKTAALVCRQWHNVMRSPSLWRHHRFHFSGRISKFRKPDYSSTIAYVSHLGAYLERLEVTVCPPRKTQAALRLKGAITQLFSELIRVRAPLRSLAVMNLELDRSAWTSSLRASVVGCLISFLQRGSSKLNSICLSGMRNCIHQGLELLSALLHYETRFYPRCYISSLDLEAFFSGSVNVYLNSSVPDNLSQLQCLTDLRLSYSCLSDELLMALQQRHGGGRRKSSRDGNTLQTFLLHCCLKEPHQQHLNLDFGANNFDESLDEELLELVKVCERLVELSICAFLEIRTVARLLDMSLTQSSLKEIHVRICSFNEVAGEEEEALEEMLSSYLHLPPDLCFSAIIYPFE
;
A
#
# COMPACT_ATOMS: atom_id res chain seq x y z
N MET A 1 18.21 -51.46 4.15
CA MET A 1 18.25 -51.80 5.59
C MET A 1 17.53 -50.68 6.30
N GLU A 2 16.39 -50.80 6.96
CA GLU A 2 15.38 -51.85 7.26
C GLU A 2 14.10 -51.01 7.51
N ASN A 3 13.02 -51.25 6.76
CA ASN A 3 11.79 -51.93 7.20
C ASN A 3 11.30 -51.65 8.63
N LEU A 4 10.08 -51.11 8.73
CA LEU A 4 9.15 -51.36 9.82
C LEU A 4 7.72 -51.18 9.28
N GLU A 5 7.16 -52.30 8.84
CA GLU A 5 5.72 -52.57 8.74
C GLU A 5 5.23 -53.21 10.06
N GLU A 6 3.90 -53.35 10.13
CA GLU A 6 3.08 -54.18 11.03
C GLU A 6 2.61 -53.55 12.36
N SER A 7 1.30 -53.31 12.44
CA SER A 7 0.40 -54.30 13.06
C SER A 7 -1.08 -53.98 12.78
N ILE A 8 -1.75 -54.92 12.13
CA ILE A 8 -3.20 -55.11 12.03
C ILE A 8 -3.48 -56.52 12.57
N GLY A 9 -4.53 -56.67 13.39
CA GLY A 9 -5.15 -57.94 13.77
C GLY A 9 -6.34 -57.65 14.70
N GLU A 10 -7.59 -57.79 14.23
CA GLU A 10 -8.52 -58.91 14.48
C GLU A 10 -9.32 -58.67 15.80
N GLU A 11 -10.64 -58.82 15.89
CA GLU A 11 -11.47 -59.98 15.57
C GLU A 11 -12.94 -59.61 15.22
N GLU A 12 -13.57 -60.53 14.48
CA GLU A 12 -14.97 -60.62 14.06
C GLU A 12 -15.90 -61.07 15.21
N ASN A 13 -17.20 -60.73 15.14
CA ASN A 13 -18.25 -61.76 15.33
C ASN A 13 -19.60 -61.33 14.74
N TYR A 14 -20.13 -62.18 13.87
CA TYR A 14 -21.48 -62.14 13.30
C TYR A 14 -22.44 -62.96 14.19
N GLY A 15 -23.67 -62.47 14.36
CA GLY A 15 -24.78 -63.24 14.93
C GLY A 15 -26.11 -62.73 14.38
N ILE A 16 -26.65 -63.47 13.42
CA ILE A 16 -28.01 -63.33 12.87
C ILE A 16 -28.94 -64.17 13.75
N ASP A 17 -30.16 -63.67 14.03
CA ASP A 17 -31.43 -64.42 13.97
C ASP A 17 -32.55 -63.69 14.74
N GLN A 18 -33.60 -63.25 14.02
CA GLN A 18 -34.98 -63.81 14.08
C GLN A 18 -36.05 -62.83 13.61
N GLU A 19 -36.80 -63.29 12.61
CA GLU A 19 -38.05 -62.76 12.08
C GLU A 19 -39.19 -62.82 13.12
N TYR A 20 -40.03 -61.79 13.14
CA TYR A 20 -41.46 -61.94 13.43
C TYR A 20 -42.25 -61.03 12.49
N SER A 21 -43.05 -61.66 11.64
CA SER A 21 -44.06 -61.02 10.80
C SER A 21 -45.39 -61.00 11.56
N ASP A 22 -46.11 -59.87 11.51
CA ASP A 22 -47.56 -59.87 11.66
C ASP A 22 -48.15 -58.76 10.75
N PRO A 23 -49.06 -59.08 9.81
CA PRO A 23 -49.64 -58.12 8.89
C PRO A 23 -51.11 -57.88 9.24
N GLU A 24 -51.47 -56.70 9.77
CA GLU A 24 -52.88 -56.29 9.76
C GLU A 24 -53.08 -54.86 9.25
N THR A 25 -53.84 -54.84 8.17
CA THR A 25 -54.37 -53.75 7.38
C THR A 25 -55.23 -52.80 8.18
N GLY A 26 -55.02 -51.50 7.98
CA GLY A 26 -55.89 -50.44 8.47
C GLY A 26 -55.70 -49.16 7.66
N GLU A 27 -56.10 -49.16 6.39
CA GLU A 27 -56.31 -47.93 5.62
C GLU A 27 -57.58 -47.23 6.11
N TYR A 28 -57.46 -46.01 6.61
CA TYR A 28 -58.54 -45.02 6.62
C TYR A 28 -58.00 -43.62 6.26
N PHE A 29 -58.23 -43.27 4.99
CA PHE A 29 -58.66 -41.99 4.41
C PHE A 29 -58.04 -40.64 4.84
N THR A 30 -57.32 -40.08 3.85
CA THR A 30 -57.37 -38.70 3.31
C THR A 30 -56.91 -37.53 4.19
N ASP A 31 -55.78 -36.93 3.80
CA ASP A 31 -55.81 -35.54 3.34
C ASP A 31 -54.76 -35.33 2.23
N ASP A 32 -55.26 -35.07 1.03
CA ASP A 32 -54.52 -34.70 -0.16
C ASP A 32 -54.43 -33.18 -0.16
N SER A 33 -53.36 -32.61 0.45
CA SER A 33 -52.82 -31.28 0.12
C SER A 33 -51.83 -30.80 1.18
N CYS A 34 -50.54 -30.93 0.87
CA CYS A 34 -49.39 -30.08 1.28
C CYS A 34 -48.21 -30.94 1.68
N ASP A 35 -47.33 -31.28 0.74
CA ASP A 35 -45.91 -31.52 1.09
C ASP A 35 -44.92 -31.48 -0.10
N CYS A 36 -45.32 -30.98 -1.28
CA CYS A 36 -44.45 -30.97 -2.45
C CYS A 36 -43.53 -29.72 -2.60
N ILE A 37 -43.29 -28.91 -1.55
CA ILE A 37 -42.44 -27.70 -1.67
C ILE A 37 -41.30 -27.60 -0.64
N LEU A 38 -41.10 -28.57 0.26
CA LEU A 38 -40.10 -28.42 1.34
C LEU A 38 -39.15 -29.61 1.53
N ASP A 39 -38.45 -30.08 0.50
CA ASP A 39 -37.13 -30.69 0.76
C ASP A 39 -36.15 -30.71 -0.43
N ARG A 40 -36.05 -29.62 -1.21
CA ARG A 40 -34.80 -29.40 -1.94
C ARG A 40 -33.73 -29.02 -0.91
N LYS A 41 -33.08 -30.01 -0.30
CA LYS A 41 -31.86 -29.81 0.49
C LYS A 41 -30.88 -29.01 -0.36
N ILE A 42 -30.77 -27.71 -0.10
CA ILE A 42 -29.79 -26.84 -0.73
C ILE A 42 -28.43 -27.31 -0.19
N THR A 43 -27.75 -28.13 -0.99
CA THR A 43 -26.42 -28.63 -0.64
C THR A 43 -25.38 -27.67 -1.16
N TRP A 44 -24.28 -27.47 -0.43
CA TRP A 44 -23.13 -26.66 -0.87
C TRP A 44 -22.56 -27.10 -2.22
N LEU A 45 -22.81 -28.36 -2.62
CA LEU A 45 -22.44 -28.91 -3.93
C LEU A 45 -23.27 -28.31 -5.08
N SER A 46 -24.50 -27.88 -4.81
CA SER A 46 -25.40 -27.26 -5.80
C SER A 46 -25.13 -25.76 -6.00
N LEU A 47 -24.24 -25.16 -5.21
CA LEU A 47 -23.97 -23.72 -5.27
C LEU A 47 -23.30 -23.36 -6.61
N PRO A 48 -23.81 -22.34 -7.35
CA PRO A 48 -23.19 -21.90 -8.59
C PRO A 48 -21.73 -21.46 -8.38
N ARG A 49 -20.90 -21.66 -9.40
CA ARG A 49 -19.47 -21.29 -9.37
C ARG A 49 -19.24 -19.84 -8.94
N LEU A 50 -20.04 -18.89 -9.43
CA LEU A 50 -19.92 -17.47 -9.09
C LEU A 50 -20.14 -17.19 -7.60
N CYS A 51 -21.07 -17.91 -6.97
CA CYS A 51 -21.32 -17.80 -5.53
C CYS A 51 -20.13 -18.36 -4.74
N LEU A 52 -19.58 -19.52 -5.15
CA LEU A 52 -18.40 -20.10 -4.53
C LEU A 52 -17.17 -19.19 -4.67
N GLU A 53 -16.94 -18.60 -5.85
CA GLU A 53 -15.88 -17.60 -6.04
C GLU A 53 -16.04 -16.42 -5.11
N ARG A 54 -17.28 -15.93 -4.91
CA ARG A 54 -17.54 -14.83 -3.98
C ARG A 54 -17.26 -15.23 -2.54
N VAL A 55 -17.70 -16.41 -2.10
CA VAL A 55 -17.41 -16.92 -0.75
C VAL A 55 -15.90 -17.06 -0.54
N PHE A 56 -15.18 -17.69 -1.48
CA PHE A 56 -13.73 -17.88 -1.36
C PHE A 56 -12.93 -16.59 -1.49
N SER A 57 -13.49 -15.54 -2.08
CA SER A 57 -12.86 -14.22 -2.11
C SER A 57 -12.62 -13.65 -0.71
N PHE A 58 -13.41 -14.06 0.30
CA PHE A 58 -13.24 -13.65 1.69
C PHE A 58 -12.25 -14.51 2.49
N LEU A 59 -11.80 -15.64 1.96
CA LEU A 59 -10.84 -16.50 2.64
C LEU A 59 -9.40 -15.97 2.49
N PRO A 60 -8.54 -16.12 3.51
CA PRO A 60 -7.11 -15.90 3.36
C PRO A 60 -6.47 -17.00 2.51
N ASP A 61 -5.29 -16.75 1.95
CA ASP A 61 -4.64 -17.67 1.00
C ASP A 61 -4.34 -19.05 1.57
N ARG A 62 -4.03 -19.12 2.87
CA ARG A 62 -3.84 -20.40 3.56
C ARG A 62 -5.12 -21.24 3.51
N ASP A 63 -6.26 -20.63 3.76
CA ASP A 63 -7.54 -21.33 3.83
C ASP A 63 -8.08 -21.63 2.44
N ARG A 64 -7.77 -20.80 1.43
CA ARG A 64 -8.04 -21.13 0.02
C ARG A 64 -7.32 -22.40 -0.43
N LYS A 65 -6.05 -22.59 -0.02
CA LYS A 65 -5.31 -23.82 -0.30
C LYS A 65 -5.96 -25.03 0.37
N THR A 66 -6.40 -24.90 1.62
CA THR A 66 -7.12 -25.97 2.32
C THR A 66 -8.46 -26.28 1.67
N ALA A 67 -9.23 -25.25 1.31
CA ALA A 67 -10.52 -25.39 0.64
C ALA A 67 -10.39 -26.02 -0.76
N ALA A 68 -9.28 -25.80 -1.47
CA ALA A 68 -8.99 -26.48 -2.73
C ALA A 68 -8.90 -28.01 -2.59
N LEU A 69 -8.68 -28.55 -1.38
CA LEU A 69 -8.55 -29.98 -1.13
C LEU A 69 -9.88 -30.67 -0.78
N VAL A 70 -10.96 -29.90 -0.56
CA VAL A 70 -12.24 -30.43 -0.06
C VAL A 70 -12.94 -31.27 -1.13
N CYS A 71 -13.09 -30.75 -2.35
CA CYS A 71 -13.71 -31.47 -3.47
C CYS A 71 -13.27 -30.92 -4.82
N ARG A 72 -13.54 -31.66 -5.90
CA ARG A 72 -13.16 -31.27 -7.29
C ARG A 72 -13.77 -29.93 -7.73
N GLN A 73 -15.01 -29.65 -7.33
CA GLN A 73 -15.69 -28.39 -7.68
C GLN A 73 -14.96 -27.20 -7.05
N TRP A 74 -14.63 -27.29 -5.75
CA TRP A 74 -13.90 -26.25 -5.03
C TRP A 74 -12.49 -26.10 -5.56
N HIS A 75 -11.78 -27.21 -5.84
CA HIS A 75 -10.48 -27.18 -6.50
C HIS A 75 -10.52 -26.40 -7.83
N ASN A 76 -11.53 -26.64 -8.67
CA ASN A 76 -11.67 -25.94 -9.95
C ASN A 76 -12.00 -24.46 -9.77
N VAL A 77 -12.85 -24.13 -8.79
CA VAL A 77 -13.14 -22.72 -8.43
C VAL A 77 -11.86 -22.02 -7.94
N MET A 78 -11.02 -22.71 -7.16
CA MET A 78 -9.73 -22.19 -6.68
C MET A 78 -8.70 -21.99 -7.79
N ARG A 79 -8.92 -22.48 -9.01
CA ARG A 79 -8.08 -22.13 -10.17
C ARG A 79 -8.53 -20.81 -10.83
N SER A 80 -9.61 -20.19 -10.35
CA SER A 80 -10.11 -18.94 -10.91
C SER A 80 -9.11 -17.80 -10.64
N PRO A 81 -8.66 -17.08 -11.68
CA PRO A 81 -7.77 -15.94 -11.54
C PRO A 81 -8.27 -14.86 -10.57
N SER A 82 -9.59 -14.67 -10.48
CA SER A 82 -10.24 -13.67 -9.62
C SER A 82 -9.86 -13.79 -8.15
N LEU A 83 -9.52 -15.00 -7.70
CA LEU A 83 -9.15 -15.28 -6.31
C LEU A 83 -7.70 -14.90 -5.98
N TRP A 84 -6.82 -14.75 -6.98
CA TRP A 84 -5.36 -14.62 -6.77
C TRP A 84 -4.77 -13.29 -7.26
N ARG A 85 -5.63 -12.32 -7.59
CA ARG A 85 -5.23 -11.01 -8.13
C ARG A 85 -4.46 -10.15 -7.13
N HIS A 86 -4.60 -10.43 -5.83
CA HIS A 86 -4.02 -9.65 -4.74
C HIS A 86 -3.22 -10.56 -3.85
N HIS A 87 -1.97 -10.21 -3.59
CA HIS A 87 -1.14 -10.99 -2.68
C HIS A 87 -0.14 -10.12 -1.93
N ARG A 88 0.13 -10.49 -0.68
CA ARG A 88 1.11 -9.82 0.19
C ARG A 88 2.18 -10.81 0.63
N PHE A 89 3.42 -10.55 0.26
CA PHE A 89 4.58 -11.27 0.75
C PHE A 89 5.22 -10.56 1.93
N HIS A 90 5.68 -11.35 2.89
CA HIS A 90 6.47 -10.87 4.02
C HIS A 90 7.86 -11.49 3.99
N PHE A 91 8.87 -10.66 3.74
CA PHE A 91 10.26 -11.11 3.64
C PHE A 91 11.02 -10.84 4.94
N SER A 92 11.32 -11.90 5.68
CA SER A 92 12.00 -11.78 6.97
C SER A 92 13.52 -11.72 6.83
N GLY A 93 14.11 -10.55 7.07
CA GLY A 93 15.55 -10.40 7.33
C GLY A 93 16.03 -10.98 8.66
N ARG A 94 15.11 -11.51 9.49
CA ARG A 94 15.43 -12.20 10.74
C ARG A 94 15.63 -13.68 10.48
N ILE A 95 16.75 -14.21 10.97
CA ILE A 95 17.02 -15.64 10.98
C ILE A 95 16.51 -16.17 12.32
N SER A 96 15.40 -16.90 12.31
CA SER A 96 14.98 -17.68 13.48
C SER A 96 15.80 -18.97 13.54
N LYS A 97 16.19 -19.41 14.74
CA LYS A 97 16.81 -20.73 14.97
C LYS A 97 15.86 -21.87 14.57
N PHE A 98 14.56 -21.64 14.63
CA PHE A 98 13.51 -22.66 14.46
C PHE A 98 12.79 -22.60 13.12
N ARG A 99 12.90 -21.49 12.38
CA ARG A 99 12.23 -21.33 11.09
C ARG A 99 13.10 -20.51 10.14
N LYS A 100 13.70 -21.19 9.15
CA LYS A 100 14.35 -20.49 8.04
C LYS A 100 13.28 -19.78 7.21
N PRO A 101 13.49 -18.53 6.79
CA PRO A 101 12.56 -17.88 5.87
C PRO A 101 12.54 -18.67 4.56
N ASP A 102 11.35 -19.12 4.18
CA ASP A 102 11.14 -19.85 2.94
C ASP A 102 10.66 -18.89 1.85
N TYR A 103 11.62 -18.41 1.06
CA TYR A 103 11.32 -17.60 -0.12
C TYR A 103 10.89 -18.47 -1.32
N SER A 104 11.18 -19.78 -1.30
CA SER A 104 10.92 -20.65 -2.45
C SER A 104 9.43 -20.81 -2.73
N SER A 105 8.61 -20.86 -1.69
CA SER A 105 7.14 -20.87 -1.83
C SER A 105 6.59 -19.55 -2.39
N THR A 106 7.23 -18.41 -2.12
CA THR A 106 6.88 -17.12 -2.74
C THR A 106 7.18 -17.15 -4.24
N ILE A 107 8.38 -17.58 -4.62
CA ILE A 107 8.78 -17.69 -6.03
C ILE A 107 7.88 -18.69 -6.77
N ALA A 108 7.56 -19.82 -6.14
CA ALA A 108 6.62 -20.80 -6.69
C ALA A 108 5.22 -20.19 -6.89
N TYR A 109 4.73 -19.39 -5.94
CA TYR A 109 3.45 -18.69 -6.10
C TYR A 109 3.46 -17.80 -7.34
N VAL A 110 4.47 -16.95 -7.49
CA VAL A 110 4.57 -16.03 -8.63
C VAL A 110 4.73 -16.77 -9.95
N SER A 111 5.49 -17.88 -9.95
CA SER A 111 5.66 -18.71 -11.15
C SER A 111 4.34 -19.30 -11.66
N HIS A 112 3.44 -19.72 -10.76
CA HIS A 112 2.18 -20.37 -11.14
C HIS A 112 1.00 -19.40 -11.28
N LEU A 113 0.95 -18.33 -10.47
CA LEU A 113 -0.20 -17.43 -10.36
C LEU A 113 0.12 -15.98 -10.74
N GLY A 114 1.40 -15.64 -10.97
CA GLY A 114 1.83 -14.27 -11.26
C GLY A 114 1.22 -13.67 -12.51
N ALA A 115 0.83 -14.49 -13.49
CA ALA A 115 0.12 -14.04 -14.69
C ALA A 115 -1.27 -13.42 -14.40
N TYR A 116 -1.83 -13.68 -13.22
CA TYR A 116 -3.13 -13.16 -12.78
C TYR A 116 -3.00 -12.04 -11.74
N LEU A 117 -1.78 -11.74 -11.29
CA LEU A 117 -1.52 -10.81 -10.20
C LEU A 117 -1.71 -9.37 -10.69
N GLU A 118 -2.62 -8.63 -10.05
CA GLU A 118 -2.90 -7.23 -10.31
C GLU A 118 -2.36 -6.31 -9.21
N ARG A 119 -2.32 -6.77 -7.95
CA ARG A 119 -1.74 -6.02 -6.83
C ARG A 119 -0.78 -6.90 -6.05
N LEU A 120 0.43 -6.39 -5.89
CA LEU A 120 1.49 -7.07 -5.14
C LEU A 120 2.03 -6.15 -4.06
N GLU A 121 2.05 -6.65 -2.83
CA GLU A 121 2.69 -5.98 -1.71
C GLU A 121 3.83 -6.85 -1.18
N VAL A 122 5.00 -6.25 -1.00
CA VAL A 122 6.19 -6.88 -0.44
C VAL A 122 6.64 -6.07 0.76
N THR A 123 6.37 -6.57 1.95
CA THR A 123 6.87 -5.96 3.19
C THR A 123 8.13 -6.67 3.62
N VAL A 124 9.21 -5.92 3.80
CA VAL A 124 10.49 -6.47 4.25
C VAL A 124 10.66 -6.18 5.75
N CYS A 125 11.07 -7.19 6.52
CA CYS A 125 11.70 -6.95 7.81
C CYS A 125 13.19 -6.68 7.57
N PRO A 126 13.72 -5.50 7.90
CA PRO A 126 15.10 -5.15 7.63
C PRO A 126 16.10 -6.15 8.23
N PRO A 127 17.16 -6.52 7.48
CA PRO A 127 18.18 -7.43 7.97
C PRO A 127 19.06 -6.75 9.04
N ARG A 128 19.45 -7.52 10.07
CA ARG A 128 20.44 -7.08 11.07
C ARG A 128 21.87 -7.45 10.71
N LYS A 129 22.06 -8.37 9.76
CA LYS A 129 23.37 -8.91 9.35
C LYS A 129 23.43 -9.00 7.83
N THR A 130 24.61 -8.78 7.26
CA THR A 130 24.84 -8.83 5.81
C THR A 130 24.47 -10.18 5.18
N GLN A 131 24.66 -11.29 5.89
CA GLN A 131 24.23 -12.61 5.38
C GLN A 131 22.71 -12.72 5.18
N ALA A 132 21.92 -12.06 6.03
CA ALA A 132 20.47 -12.01 5.86
C ALA A 132 20.10 -11.06 4.72
N ALA A 133 20.80 -9.93 4.59
CA ALA A 133 20.66 -9.00 3.47
C ALA A 133 20.95 -9.68 2.11
N LEU A 134 21.99 -10.53 2.04
CA LEU A 134 22.31 -11.29 0.83
C LEU A 134 21.18 -12.25 0.42
N ARG A 135 20.56 -12.92 1.39
CA ARG A 135 19.40 -13.80 1.13
C ARG A 135 18.17 -13.01 0.68
N LEU A 136 17.87 -11.89 1.34
CA LEU A 136 16.79 -11.00 0.95
C LEU A 136 16.99 -10.46 -0.46
N LYS A 137 18.20 -9.99 -0.77
CA LYS A 137 18.59 -9.58 -2.12
C LYS A 137 18.31 -10.71 -3.12
N GLY A 138 18.73 -11.94 -2.83
CA GLY A 138 18.46 -13.10 -3.69
C GLY A 138 16.97 -13.33 -3.92
N ALA A 139 16.16 -13.29 -2.86
CA ALA A 139 14.71 -13.45 -2.94
C ALA A 139 14.04 -12.33 -3.76
N ILE A 140 14.44 -11.07 -3.54
CA ILE A 140 13.92 -9.91 -4.28
C ILE A 140 14.31 -9.98 -5.76
N THR A 141 15.57 -10.33 -6.06
CA THR A 141 16.03 -10.51 -7.45
C THR A 141 15.23 -11.60 -8.16
N GLN A 142 15.03 -12.76 -7.51
CA GLN A 142 14.25 -13.85 -8.08
C GLN A 142 12.79 -13.44 -8.27
N LEU A 143 12.18 -12.77 -7.29
CA LEU A 143 10.81 -12.27 -7.37
C LEU A 143 10.62 -11.39 -8.61
N PHE A 144 11.44 -10.36 -8.78
CA PHE A 144 11.31 -9.45 -9.93
C PHE A 144 11.62 -10.15 -11.27
N SER A 145 12.59 -11.07 -11.29
CA SER A 145 12.89 -11.86 -12.48
C SER A 145 11.69 -12.72 -12.90
N GLU A 146 11.02 -13.35 -11.93
CA GLU A 146 9.82 -14.14 -12.18
C GLU A 146 8.64 -13.28 -12.63
N LEU A 147 8.44 -12.11 -12.03
CA LEU A 147 7.39 -11.17 -12.45
C LEU A 147 7.59 -10.71 -13.91
N ILE A 148 8.83 -10.44 -14.32
CA ILE A 148 9.18 -10.14 -15.71
C ILE A 148 8.90 -11.36 -16.61
N ARG A 149 9.33 -12.56 -16.19
CA ARG A 149 9.18 -13.80 -16.96
C ARG A 149 7.72 -14.14 -17.24
N VAL A 150 6.86 -14.06 -16.22
CA VAL A 150 5.42 -14.36 -16.34
C VAL A 150 4.61 -13.20 -16.92
N ARG A 151 5.24 -12.05 -17.18
CA ARG A 151 4.61 -10.81 -17.65
C ARG A 151 3.42 -10.41 -16.79
N ALA A 152 3.66 -10.34 -15.47
CA ALA A 152 2.62 -10.04 -14.50
C ALA A 152 1.90 -8.72 -14.84
N PRO A 153 0.56 -8.70 -15.00
CA PRO A 153 -0.21 -7.51 -15.39
C PRO A 153 -0.47 -6.57 -14.20
N LEU A 154 0.56 -6.31 -13.40
CA LEU A 154 0.47 -5.55 -12.16
C LEU A 154 -0.03 -4.13 -12.41
N ARG A 155 -1.07 -3.76 -11.66
CA ARG A 155 -1.63 -2.40 -11.54
C ARG A 155 -1.05 -1.68 -10.33
N SER A 156 -0.90 -2.38 -9.21
CA SER A 156 -0.31 -1.83 -7.99
C SER A 156 0.89 -2.65 -7.54
N LEU A 157 1.99 -1.98 -7.22
CA LEU A 157 3.17 -2.56 -6.61
C LEU A 157 3.55 -1.77 -5.36
N ALA A 158 3.60 -2.44 -4.22
CA ALA A 158 4.15 -1.89 -2.98
C ALA A 158 5.40 -2.66 -2.56
N VAL A 159 6.50 -1.97 -2.31
CA VAL A 159 7.74 -2.53 -1.77
C VAL A 159 8.15 -1.69 -0.58
N MET A 160 7.91 -2.21 0.62
CA MET A 160 7.93 -1.45 1.86
C MET A 160 9.03 -1.91 2.82
N ASN A 161 9.54 -0.96 3.62
CA ASN A 161 10.43 -1.21 4.76
C ASN A 161 11.73 -1.94 4.40
N LEU A 162 12.32 -1.61 3.24
CA LEU A 162 13.63 -2.11 2.86
C LEU A 162 14.74 -1.56 3.79
N GLU A 163 14.60 -0.29 4.21
CA GLU A 163 15.54 0.44 5.07
C GLU A 163 16.99 0.26 4.61
N LEU A 164 17.26 0.65 3.37
CA LEU A 164 18.53 0.42 2.68
C LEU A 164 19.70 1.14 3.34
N ASP A 165 19.47 2.21 4.09
CA ASP A 165 20.49 2.95 4.84
C ASP A 165 21.18 2.13 5.95
N ARG A 166 20.53 1.06 6.46
CA ARG A 166 21.12 0.20 7.50
C ARG A 166 22.45 -0.44 7.08
N SER A 167 23.33 -0.62 8.05
CA SER A 167 24.69 -1.19 7.87
C SER A 167 24.72 -2.63 7.33
N ALA A 168 23.64 -3.40 7.52
CA ALA A 168 23.53 -4.75 6.98
C ALA A 168 23.50 -4.77 5.44
N TRP A 169 23.00 -3.70 4.81
CA TRP A 169 23.01 -3.52 3.38
C TRP A 169 24.35 -2.92 2.96
N THR A 170 25.22 -3.68 2.31
CA THR A 170 26.44 -3.12 1.71
C THR A 170 26.08 -2.30 0.46
N SER A 171 26.97 -1.39 0.03
CA SER A 171 26.79 -0.61 -1.20
C SER A 171 26.39 -1.46 -2.41
N SER A 172 27.07 -2.60 -2.60
CA SER A 172 26.78 -3.56 -3.66
C SER A 172 25.40 -4.22 -3.55
N LEU A 173 24.94 -4.55 -2.33
CA LEU A 173 23.62 -5.13 -2.12
C LEU A 173 22.52 -4.10 -2.38
N ARG A 174 22.70 -2.86 -1.90
CA ARG A 174 21.76 -1.75 -2.14
C ARG A 174 21.57 -1.50 -3.63
N ALA A 175 22.69 -1.30 -4.35
CA ALA A 175 22.68 -1.08 -5.80
C ALA A 175 22.01 -2.24 -6.55
N SER A 176 22.24 -3.47 -6.10
CA SER A 176 21.61 -4.63 -6.74
C SER A 176 20.09 -4.70 -6.51
N VAL A 177 19.60 -4.36 -5.31
CA VAL A 177 18.16 -4.34 -5.02
C VAL A 177 17.47 -3.24 -5.82
N VAL A 178 18.03 -2.03 -5.83
CA VAL A 178 17.56 -0.89 -6.62
C VAL A 178 17.57 -1.23 -8.12
N GLY A 179 18.66 -1.81 -8.62
CA GLY A 179 18.75 -2.25 -10.01
C GLY A 179 17.72 -3.31 -10.42
N CYS A 180 17.29 -4.18 -9.49
CA CYS A 180 16.21 -5.14 -9.76
C CYS A 180 14.87 -4.42 -9.96
N LEU A 181 14.57 -3.43 -9.12
CA LEU A 181 13.37 -2.60 -9.25
C LEU A 181 13.37 -1.81 -10.56
N ILE A 182 14.49 -1.15 -10.89
CA ILE A 182 14.66 -0.42 -12.15
C ILE A 182 14.46 -1.35 -13.35
N SER A 183 15.10 -2.51 -13.35
CA SER A 183 14.95 -3.52 -14.42
C SER A 183 13.51 -3.98 -14.56
N PHE A 184 12.79 -4.16 -13.45
CA PHE A 184 11.37 -4.50 -13.47
C PHE A 184 10.50 -3.37 -14.05
N LEU A 185 10.72 -2.11 -13.65
CA LEU A 185 10.00 -0.96 -14.22
C LEU A 185 10.27 -0.83 -15.72
N GLN A 186 11.51 -1.07 -16.16
CA GLN A 186 11.89 -0.97 -17.56
C GLN A 186 11.42 -2.15 -18.42
N ARG A 187 11.18 -3.34 -17.86
CA ARG A 187 10.97 -4.57 -18.65
C ARG A 187 9.71 -5.37 -18.31
N GLY A 188 9.23 -5.27 -17.08
CA GLY A 188 8.35 -6.24 -16.46
C GLY A 188 6.86 -5.86 -16.45
N SER A 189 6.54 -4.64 -16.01
CA SER A 189 5.14 -4.21 -15.96
C SER A 189 4.73 -3.43 -17.21
N SER A 190 3.47 -3.56 -17.58
CA SER A 190 2.83 -2.75 -18.61
C SER A 190 1.54 -2.07 -18.15
N LYS A 191 1.14 -2.26 -16.88
CA LYS A 191 -0.18 -1.83 -16.37
C LYS A 191 -0.15 -1.09 -15.03
N LEU A 192 1.03 -0.76 -14.50
CA LEU A 192 1.17 -0.05 -13.22
C LEU A 192 0.49 1.31 -13.30
N ASN A 193 -0.29 1.60 -12.27
CA ASN A 193 -0.89 2.90 -11.98
C ASN A 193 -0.61 3.38 -10.55
N SER A 194 -0.29 2.46 -9.64
CA SER A 194 -0.01 2.74 -8.23
C SER A 194 1.30 2.11 -7.81
N ILE A 195 2.20 2.93 -7.24
CA ILE A 195 3.51 2.50 -6.76
C ILE A 195 3.73 3.03 -5.35
N CYS A 196 4.06 2.13 -4.43
CA CYS A 196 4.43 2.47 -3.05
C CYS A 196 5.84 1.96 -2.78
N LEU A 197 6.75 2.87 -2.47
CA LEU A 197 8.16 2.61 -2.16
C LEU A 197 8.50 3.11 -0.75
N SER A 198 7.53 3.01 0.17
CA SER A 198 7.67 3.58 1.49
C SER A 198 8.70 2.85 2.36
N GLY A 199 9.45 3.62 3.15
CA GLY A 199 10.49 3.07 4.03
C GLY A 199 11.65 2.42 3.27
N MET A 200 11.92 2.81 2.02
CA MET A 200 13.11 2.36 1.30
C MET A 200 14.41 2.95 1.86
N ARG A 201 14.39 4.21 2.34
CA ARG A 201 15.55 4.93 2.87
C ARG A 201 16.77 4.93 1.94
N ASN A 202 16.55 5.27 0.67
CA ASN A 202 17.58 5.40 -0.36
C ASN A 202 18.53 6.58 -0.10
N CYS A 203 19.75 6.52 -0.62
CA CYS A 203 20.54 7.74 -0.81
C CYS A 203 20.01 8.55 -2.01
N ILE A 204 20.44 9.81 -2.15
CA ILE A 204 19.94 10.70 -3.22
C ILE A 204 20.11 10.11 -4.63
N HIS A 205 21.26 9.51 -4.92
CA HIS A 205 21.56 8.90 -6.22
C HIS A 205 20.59 7.76 -6.55
N GLN A 206 20.40 6.82 -5.61
CA GLN A 206 19.52 5.67 -5.80
C GLN A 206 18.05 6.10 -5.94
N GLY A 207 17.64 7.10 -5.18
CA GLY A 207 16.29 7.66 -5.28
C GLY A 207 16.05 8.31 -6.65
N LEU A 208 17.00 9.11 -7.14
CA LEU A 208 16.92 9.72 -8.47
C LEU A 208 16.91 8.67 -9.59
N GLU A 209 17.72 7.62 -9.52
CA GLU A 209 17.70 6.53 -10.51
C GLU A 209 16.32 5.85 -10.58
N LEU A 210 15.66 5.65 -9.44
CA LEU A 210 14.31 5.11 -9.38
C LEU A 210 13.28 6.08 -9.94
N LEU A 211 13.32 7.37 -9.55
CA LEU A 211 12.42 8.39 -10.10
C LEU A 211 12.57 8.51 -11.62
N SER A 212 13.79 8.50 -12.14
CA SER A 212 14.05 8.48 -13.59
C SER A 212 13.54 7.19 -14.25
N ALA A 213 13.61 6.04 -13.58
CA ALA A 213 13.01 4.81 -14.09
C ALA A 213 11.48 4.86 -14.14
N LEU A 214 10.84 5.54 -13.19
CA LEU A 214 9.39 5.80 -13.20
C LEU A 214 8.99 6.73 -14.34
N LEU A 215 9.75 7.79 -14.59
CA LEU A 215 9.54 8.66 -15.75
C LEU A 215 9.71 7.91 -17.08
N HIS A 216 10.74 7.07 -17.19
CA HIS A 216 10.93 6.24 -18.37
C HIS A 216 9.78 5.24 -18.56
N TYR A 217 9.24 4.70 -17.47
CA TYR A 217 8.05 3.85 -17.52
C TYR A 217 6.84 4.62 -18.05
N GLU A 218 6.51 5.78 -17.47
CA GLU A 218 5.37 6.59 -17.89
C GLU A 218 5.49 6.98 -19.37
N THR A 219 6.63 7.56 -19.78
CA THR A 219 6.86 7.96 -21.18
C THR A 219 6.73 6.81 -22.18
N ARG A 220 7.12 5.59 -21.80
CA ARG A 220 7.05 4.41 -22.68
C ARG A 220 5.64 3.86 -22.85
N PHE A 221 4.83 3.86 -21.78
CA PHE A 221 3.51 3.22 -21.79
C PHE A 221 2.36 4.22 -21.96
N TYR A 222 2.62 5.53 -21.90
CA TYR A 222 1.65 6.57 -22.17
C TYR A 222 1.10 6.49 -23.62
N PRO A 223 -0.21 6.74 -23.86
CA PRO A 223 -1.27 7.03 -22.88
C PRO A 223 -1.96 5.77 -22.34
N ARG A 224 -1.45 4.56 -22.65
CA ARG A 224 -2.12 3.30 -22.29
C ARG A 224 -2.09 3.07 -20.78
N CYS A 225 -0.98 3.39 -20.14
CA CYS A 225 -0.80 3.33 -18.70
C CYS A 225 0.07 4.50 -18.23
N TYR A 226 -0.20 4.98 -17.03
CA TYR A 226 0.45 6.12 -16.39
C TYR A 226 0.40 5.94 -14.88
N ILE A 227 1.30 6.59 -14.14
CA ILE A 227 1.33 6.51 -12.68
C ILE A 227 0.41 7.60 -12.13
N SER A 228 -0.68 7.17 -11.48
CA SER A 228 -1.63 8.08 -10.83
C SER A 228 -1.37 8.20 -9.33
N SER A 229 -0.86 7.15 -8.69
CA SER A 229 -0.61 7.11 -7.25
C SER A 229 0.85 6.75 -6.97
N LEU A 230 1.52 7.62 -6.21
CA LEU A 230 2.92 7.47 -5.82
C LEU A 230 3.10 7.74 -4.34
N ASP A 231 3.57 6.73 -3.62
CA ASP A 231 3.90 6.83 -2.20
C ASP A 231 5.41 6.68 -1.99
N LEU A 232 6.02 7.76 -1.50
CA LEU A 232 7.44 7.91 -1.22
C LEU A 232 7.68 8.29 0.26
N GLU A 233 6.77 7.95 1.17
CA GLU A 233 7.01 8.13 2.61
C GLU A 233 8.30 7.42 3.05
N ALA A 234 9.21 8.12 3.70
CA ALA A 234 10.54 7.62 4.09
C ALA A 234 11.32 6.96 2.92
N PHE A 235 11.11 7.45 1.69
CA PHE A 235 11.78 6.94 0.49
C PHE A 235 13.28 7.27 0.47
N PHE A 236 13.66 8.46 0.92
CA PHE A 236 15.05 8.86 1.15
C PHE A 236 15.47 8.58 2.59
N SER A 237 16.76 8.36 2.82
CA SER A 237 17.31 8.25 4.17
C SER A 237 17.20 9.60 4.88
N GLY A 238 16.79 9.60 6.15
CA GLY A 238 16.71 10.82 6.98
C GLY A 238 18.05 11.55 7.18
N SER A 239 19.17 10.95 6.76
CA SER A 239 20.49 11.60 6.72
C SER A 239 20.74 12.41 5.44
N VAL A 240 19.78 12.49 4.52
CA VAL A 240 19.92 13.14 3.22
C VAL A 240 19.10 14.43 3.21
N ASN A 241 19.75 15.55 2.86
CA ASN A 241 19.09 16.83 2.70
C ASN A 241 18.45 16.92 1.30
N VAL A 242 17.30 16.25 1.13
CA VAL A 242 16.61 16.13 -0.16
C VAL A 242 16.12 17.48 -0.66
N TYR A 243 15.63 18.33 0.25
CA TYR A 243 15.15 19.69 -0.03
C TYR A 243 16.19 20.60 -0.71
N LEU A 244 17.50 20.28 -0.65
CA LEU A 244 18.56 21.04 -1.34
C LEU A 244 18.81 20.56 -2.79
N ASN A 245 18.14 19.49 -3.23
CA ASN A 245 18.42 18.86 -4.52
C ASN A 245 17.31 19.18 -5.53
N SER A 246 17.60 20.08 -6.48
CA SER A 246 16.64 20.50 -7.52
C SER A 246 16.21 19.37 -8.47
N SER A 247 16.98 18.29 -8.59
CA SER A 247 16.63 17.18 -9.48
C SER A 247 15.41 16.40 -8.99
N VAL A 248 15.11 16.39 -7.68
CA VAL A 248 13.92 15.70 -7.15
C VAL A 248 12.63 16.41 -7.59
N PRO A 249 12.46 17.74 -7.37
CA PRO A 249 11.39 18.53 -7.98
C PRO A 249 11.27 18.36 -9.50
N ASP A 250 12.39 18.39 -10.22
CA ASP A 250 12.40 18.25 -11.68
C ASP A 250 11.85 16.89 -12.13
N ASN A 251 12.17 15.81 -11.42
CA ASN A 251 11.67 14.48 -11.78
C ASN A 251 10.19 14.34 -11.43
N LEU A 252 9.77 14.79 -10.24
CA LEU A 252 8.38 14.65 -9.80
C LEU A 252 7.41 15.51 -10.62
N SER A 253 7.83 16.71 -11.03
CA SER A 253 7.00 17.59 -11.87
C SER A 253 6.73 17.05 -13.27
N GLN A 254 7.58 16.14 -13.77
CA GLN A 254 7.41 15.49 -15.08
C GLN A 254 6.39 14.35 -15.07
N LEU A 255 5.97 13.84 -13.91
CA LEU A 255 4.90 12.84 -13.80
C LEU A 255 3.53 13.51 -13.96
N GLN A 256 3.08 13.67 -15.20
CA GLN A 256 1.93 14.53 -15.52
C GLN A 256 0.61 13.97 -15.01
N CYS A 257 0.50 12.65 -14.88
CA CYS A 257 -0.76 11.99 -14.57
C CYS A 257 -0.99 11.74 -13.07
N LEU A 258 -0.07 12.19 -12.21
CA LEU A 258 -0.08 11.94 -10.78
C LEU A 258 -1.24 12.69 -10.10
N THR A 259 -2.11 11.93 -9.42
CA THR A 259 -3.27 12.40 -8.64
C THR A 259 -3.09 12.20 -7.14
N ASP A 260 -2.36 11.16 -6.72
CA ASP A 260 -2.15 10.82 -5.32
C ASP A 260 -0.66 10.82 -5.03
N LEU A 261 -0.22 11.70 -4.13
CA LEU A 261 1.19 11.85 -3.78
C LEU A 261 1.35 11.82 -2.27
N ARG A 262 2.18 10.89 -1.80
CA ARG A 262 2.63 10.82 -0.41
C ARG A 262 4.14 11.04 -0.32
N LEU A 263 4.57 11.97 0.52
CA LEU A 263 5.97 12.36 0.70
C LEU A 263 6.35 12.44 2.19
N SER A 264 7.65 12.27 2.47
CA SER A 264 8.21 12.70 3.74
C SER A 264 8.35 14.22 3.79
N TYR A 265 8.18 14.81 4.97
CA TYR A 265 8.43 16.24 5.22
C TYR A 265 9.85 16.65 4.80
N SER A 266 10.85 15.77 5.01
CA SER A 266 12.26 15.93 4.56
C SER A 266 12.47 16.16 3.07
N CYS A 267 11.46 15.87 2.23
CA CYS A 267 11.51 16.09 0.80
C CYS A 267 10.95 17.45 0.38
N LEU A 268 10.30 18.17 1.29
CA LEU A 268 9.60 19.40 0.96
C LEU A 268 10.58 20.56 0.76
N SER A 269 10.44 21.28 -0.35
CA SER A 269 11.14 22.52 -0.62
C SER A 269 10.22 23.46 -1.39
N ASP A 270 10.51 24.75 -1.37
CA ASP A 270 9.75 25.75 -2.14
C ASP A 270 9.78 25.40 -3.63
N GLU A 271 10.92 24.92 -4.15
CA GLU A 271 11.02 24.48 -5.54
C GLU A 271 10.12 23.28 -5.84
N LEU A 272 9.97 22.33 -4.91
CA LEU A 272 9.05 21.20 -5.09
C LEU A 272 7.61 21.67 -5.14
N LEU A 273 7.21 22.52 -4.17
CA LEU A 273 5.86 23.08 -4.10
C LEU A 273 5.54 23.88 -5.36
N MET A 274 6.44 24.77 -5.77
CA MET A 274 6.32 25.55 -7.01
C MET A 274 6.27 24.66 -8.25
N ALA A 275 7.06 23.60 -8.32
CA ALA A 275 7.04 22.67 -9.45
C ALA A 275 5.73 21.87 -9.52
N LEU A 276 5.13 21.52 -8.37
CA LEU A 276 3.80 20.92 -8.30
C LEU A 276 2.70 21.93 -8.67
N GLN A 277 2.80 23.18 -8.20
CA GLN A 277 1.89 24.27 -8.57
C GLN A 277 1.92 24.56 -10.07
N GLN A 278 3.10 24.63 -10.70
CA GLN A 278 3.25 24.93 -12.13
C GLN A 278 2.61 23.87 -13.04
N ARG A 279 2.46 22.63 -12.57
CA ARG A 279 1.64 21.61 -13.27
C ARG A 279 0.17 22.00 -13.36
N HIS A 280 -0.29 22.84 -12.43
CA HIS A 280 -1.69 23.14 -12.20
C HIS A 280 -2.06 24.61 -12.53
N GLY A 281 -1.13 25.56 -12.40
CA GLY A 281 -1.34 27.03 -12.48
C GLY A 281 -1.27 27.72 -13.86
N GLY A 282 -0.95 27.02 -14.95
CA GLY A 282 -1.31 27.43 -16.32
C GLY A 282 -0.22 27.96 -17.29
N GLY A 283 -0.53 27.83 -18.60
CA GLY A 283 0.14 28.57 -19.69
C GLY A 283 0.32 27.82 -21.03
N ARG A 284 -0.52 28.15 -22.02
CA ARG A 284 -0.34 27.93 -23.49
C ARG A 284 -0.61 26.59 -24.19
N ARG A 285 -1.04 25.53 -23.52
CA ARG A 285 -1.74 24.43 -24.22
C ARG A 285 -3.04 24.09 -23.51
N LYS A 286 -4.08 24.92 -23.77
CA LYS A 286 -5.48 24.48 -23.70
C LYS A 286 -5.73 23.45 -24.80
N SER A 287 -5.10 22.29 -24.65
CA SER A 287 -5.58 21.07 -25.27
C SER A 287 -6.63 20.52 -24.31
N SER A 288 -7.88 20.73 -24.69
CA SER A 288 -9.09 20.14 -24.12
C SER A 288 -8.87 18.76 -23.47
N ARG A 289 -9.38 18.63 -22.24
CA ARG A 289 -9.58 17.45 -21.35
C ARG A 289 -8.64 17.39 -20.14
N ASP A 290 -9.22 17.73 -18.99
CA ASP A 290 -8.90 17.16 -17.67
C ASP A 290 -7.41 16.96 -17.38
N GLY A 291 -6.71 18.04 -17.05
CA GLY A 291 -5.42 17.91 -16.38
C GLY A 291 -5.62 17.11 -15.08
N ASN A 292 -4.88 16.03 -14.91
CA ASN A 292 -4.86 15.27 -13.64
C ASN A 292 -4.25 16.17 -12.57
N THR A 293 -5.11 16.89 -11.85
CA THR A 293 -4.75 17.64 -10.65
C THR A 293 -4.60 16.67 -9.49
N LEU A 294 -3.76 17.04 -8.52
CA LEU A 294 -3.69 16.30 -7.26
C LEU A 294 -5.08 16.24 -6.61
N GLN A 295 -5.47 15.04 -6.20
CA GLN A 295 -6.68 14.72 -5.45
C GLN A 295 -6.33 14.37 -4.00
N THR A 296 -5.17 13.77 -3.79
CA THR A 296 -4.69 13.35 -2.48
C THR A 296 -3.25 13.82 -2.30
N PHE A 297 -3.01 14.62 -1.27
CA PHE A 297 -1.66 15.04 -0.89
C PHE A 297 -1.41 14.72 0.58
N LEU A 298 -0.45 13.82 0.82
CA LEU A 298 -0.10 13.35 2.16
C LEU A 298 1.37 13.68 2.46
N LEU A 299 1.60 14.48 3.48
CA LEU A 299 2.93 14.87 3.94
C LEU A 299 3.16 14.31 5.34
N HIS A 300 4.22 13.52 5.51
CA HIS A 300 4.52 12.87 6.79
C HIS A 300 5.89 13.25 7.34
N CYS A 301 5.94 13.81 8.55
CA CYS A 301 7.16 14.01 9.31
C CYS A 301 7.45 12.79 10.19
N CYS A 302 8.57 12.13 9.94
CA CYS A 302 9.05 11.06 10.83
C CYS A 302 9.80 11.69 12.02
N LEU A 303 9.57 11.19 13.24
CA LEU A 303 10.26 11.55 14.50
C LEU A 303 11.81 11.59 14.46
N LYS A 304 12.45 11.05 13.42
CA LYS A 304 13.93 11.02 13.26
C LYS A 304 14.43 11.80 12.05
N GLU A 305 13.55 12.57 11.43
CA GLU A 305 13.85 13.43 10.28
C GLU A 305 13.73 14.88 10.73
N PRO A 306 14.73 15.44 11.42
CA PRO A 306 14.73 16.88 11.58
C PRO A 306 14.94 17.48 10.19
N HIS A 307 13.93 18.20 9.69
CA HIS A 307 14.17 19.14 8.61
C HIS A 307 15.23 20.10 9.13
N GLN A 308 16.46 20.06 8.61
CA GLN A 308 17.54 20.91 9.11
C GLN A 308 17.26 22.41 8.90
N GLN A 309 16.24 22.77 8.12
CA GLN A 309 15.70 24.13 8.11
C GLN A 309 15.25 24.59 9.50
N HIS A 310 14.67 23.70 10.30
CA HIS A 310 14.22 23.97 11.66
C HIS A 310 15.36 23.89 12.70
N LEU A 311 16.29 22.92 12.56
CA LEU A 311 17.43 22.80 13.49
C LEU A 311 18.47 23.92 13.37
N ASN A 312 18.45 24.70 12.28
CA ASN A 312 19.34 25.85 12.13
C ASN A 312 18.82 27.13 12.81
N LEU A 313 17.69 27.07 13.53
CA LEU A 313 17.19 28.18 14.33
C LEU A 313 18.10 28.52 15.54
N ASP A 314 19.05 27.64 15.91
CA ASP A 314 20.09 27.96 16.91
C ASP A 314 21.28 28.75 16.35
N PHE A 315 21.45 28.84 15.03
CA PHE A 315 22.52 29.60 14.41
C PHE A 315 22.05 30.39 13.18
N GLY A 316 21.17 31.36 13.44
CA GLY A 316 21.08 32.63 12.69
C GLY A 316 20.71 32.55 11.22
N ALA A 317 19.40 32.55 10.93
CA ALA A 317 18.79 33.32 9.84
C ALA A 317 17.26 33.20 9.90
N ASN A 318 16.61 34.24 10.41
CA ASN A 318 15.18 34.52 10.18
C ASN A 318 14.93 34.51 8.66
N ASN A 319 13.90 33.78 8.19
CA ASN A 319 13.14 33.95 6.91
C ASN A 319 12.76 32.65 6.17
N PHE A 320 13.09 31.44 6.64
CA PHE A 320 12.79 30.20 5.88
C PHE A 320 11.48 29.50 6.24
N ASP A 321 10.85 29.82 7.38
CA ASP A 321 9.63 29.13 7.83
C ASP A 321 8.36 29.72 7.20
N GLU A 322 8.29 31.04 7.05
CA GLU A 322 7.16 31.71 6.41
C GLU A 322 7.03 31.35 4.92
N SER A 323 8.13 31.02 4.21
CA SER A 323 8.05 30.72 2.77
C SER A 323 7.40 29.37 2.50
N LEU A 324 7.73 28.33 3.27
CA LEU A 324 7.24 26.97 3.06
C LEU A 324 5.72 26.86 3.33
N ASP A 325 5.26 27.50 4.40
CA ASP A 325 3.85 27.53 4.78
C ASP A 325 3.01 28.28 3.72
N GLU A 326 3.51 29.41 3.20
CA GLU A 326 2.85 30.15 2.12
C GLU A 326 2.79 29.34 0.82
N GLU A 327 3.89 28.68 0.43
CA GLU A 327 3.93 27.88 -0.80
C GLU A 327 3.05 26.62 -0.71
N LEU A 328 2.91 26.05 0.49
CA LEU A 328 2.01 24.95 0.77
C LEU A 328 0.55 25.42 0.64
N LEU A 329 0.22 26.57 1.23
CA LEU A 329 -1.10 27.18 1.08
C LEU A 329 -1.40 27.50 -0.39
N GLU A 330 -0.43 28.03 -1.14
CA GLU A 330 -0.62 28.30 -2.56
C GLU A 330 -0.82 27.02 -3.39
N LEU A 331 -0.11 25.93 -3.07
CA LEU A 331 -0.37 24.62 -3.67
C LEU A 331 -1.82 24.17 -3.45
N VAL A 332 -2.34 24.27 -2.23
CA VAL A 332 -3.71 23.89 -1.92
C VAL A 332 -4.70 24.75 -2.71
N LYS A 333 -4.46 26.06 -2.84
CA LYS A 333 -5.32 26.96 -3.65
C LYS A 333 -5.34 26.56 -5.13
N VAL A 334 -4.20 26.20 -5.69
CA VAL A 334 -4.09 25.86 -7.12
C VAL A 334 -4.68 24.47 -7.42
N CYS A 335 -4.71 23.56 -6.43
CA CYS A 335 -5.26 22.21 -6.59
C CYS A 335 -6.79 22.17 -6.41
N GLU A 336 -7.54 22.65 -7.41
CA GLU A 336 -9.03 22.71 -7.38
C GLU A 336 -9.76 21.36 -7.21
N ARG A 337 -9.10 20.22 -7.41
CA ARG A 337 -9.69 18.88 -7.19
C ARG A 337 -9.10 18.15 -5.98
N LEU A 338 -8.38 18.83 -5.11
CA LEU A 338 -7.87 18.24 -3.88
C LEU A 338 -9.05 17.83 -3.00
N VAL A 339 -9.13 16.55 -2.66
CA VAL A 339 -10.18 15.93 -1.84
C VAL A 339 -9.65 15.62 -0.44
N GLU A 340 -8.43 15.13 -0.35
CA GLU A 340 -7.79 14.72 0.90
C GLU A 340 -6.42 15.41 1.05
N LEU A 341 -6.23 16.05 2.20
CA LEU A 341 -5.00 16.70 2.62
C LEU A 341 -4.62 16.20 4.02
N SER A 342 -3.56 15.40 4.13
CA SER A 342 -2.97 15.06 5.43
C SER A 342 -1.59 15.64 5.55
N ILE A 343 -1.36 16.41 6.60
CA ILE A 343 -0.07 17.03 6.89
C ILE A 343 0.35 16.66 8.30
N CYS A 344 1.55 16.12 8.43
CA CYS A 344 2.27 15.94 9.68
C CYS A 344 3.60 16.64 9.49
N ALA A 345 3.79 17.80 10.11
CA ALA A 345 4.90 18.71 9.83
C ALA A 345 5.06 19.75 10.95
N PHE A 346 6.19 20.44 10.97
CA PHE A 346 6.35 21.68 11.72
C PHE A 346 5.63 22.78 10.94
N LEU A 347 4.54 23.33 11.50
CA LEU A 347 3.67 24.33 10.89
C LEU A 347 3.23 25.34 11.94
N GLU A 348 2.97 26.58 11.53
CA GLU A 348 2.32 27.54 12.42
C GLU A 348 0.82 27.23 12.61
N ILE A 349 0.27 27.49 13.80
CA ILE A 349 -1.18 27.40 14.06
C ILE A 349 -1.98 28.31 13.10
N ARG A 350 -1.40 29.45 12.72
CA ARG A 350 -1.97 30.38 11.73
C ARG A 350 -2.15 29.75 10.36
N THR A 351 -1.23 28.87 9.95
CA THR A 351 -1.32 28.13 8.69
C THR A 351 -2.49 27.15 8.71
N VAL A 352 -2.76 26.52 9.86
CA VAL A 352 -3.95 25.67 10.03
C VAL A 352 -5.25 26.46 9.92
N ALA A 353 -5.32 27.65 10.52
CA ALA A 353 -6.47 28.54 10.39
C ALA A 353 -6.72 28.92 8.92
N ARG A 354 -5.66 29.24 8.17
CA ARG A 354 -5.77 29.58 6.74
C ARG A 354 -6.17 28.38 5.87
N LEU A 355 -5.70 27.17 6.19
CA LEU A 355 -6.17 25.95 5.54
C LEU A 355 -7.67 25.72 5.77
N LEU A 356 -8.15 25.98 7.00
CA LEU A 356 -9.58 25.93 7.31
C LEU A 356 -10.37 26.97 6.50
N ASP A 357 -9.95 28.23 6.50
CA ASP A 357 -10.58 29.29 5.70
C ASP A 357 -10.66 28.90 4.22
N MET A 358 -9.57 28.36 3.67
CA MET A 358 -9.53 27.87 2.30
C MET A 358 -10.50 26.72 2.07
N SER A 359 -10.59 25.75 2.99
CA SER A 359 -11.53 24.62 2.88
C SER A 359 -13.00 25.05 2.89
N LEU A 360 -13.33 26.15 3.58
CA LEU A 360 -14.68 26.73 3.57
C LEU A 360 -15.01 27.37 2.22
N THR A 361 -14.00 27.86 1.49
CA THR A 361 -14.16 28.42 0.15
C THR A 361 -14.04 27.38 -0.97
N GLN A 362 -13.31 26.29 -0.74
CA GLN A 362 -12.97 25.28 -1.74
C GLN A 362 -13.83 24.02 -1.57
N SER A 363 -14.84 23.87 -2.45
CA SER A 363 -15.82 22.78 -2.36
C SER A 363 -15.30 21.35 -2.58
N SER A 364 -14.08 21.18 -3.11
CA SER A 364 -13.54 19.85 -3.42
C SER A 364 -12.97 19.14 -2.18
N LEU A 365 -12.46 19.91 -1.22
CA LEU A 365 -11.69 19.41 -0.08
C LEU A 365 -12.65 18.86 0.97
N LYS A 366 -12.53 17.57 1.27
CA LYS A 366 -13.44 16.85 2.17
C LYS A 366 -12.76 16.33 3.42
N GLU A 367 -11.46 16.12 3.38
CA GLU A 367 -10.71 15.51 4.46
C GLU A 367 -9.42 16.28 4.69
N ILE A 368 -9.24 16.83 5.89
CA ILE A 368 -8.08 17.58 6.31
C ILE A 368 -7.60 17.07 7.66
N HIS A 369 -6.40 16.51 7.67
CA HIS A 369 -5.76 16.02 8.89
C HIS A 369 -4.43 16.71 9.10
N VAL A 370 -4.33 17.58 10.11
CA VAL A 370 -3.10 18.27 10.46
C VAL A 370 -2.54 17.74 11.78
N ARG A 371 -1.26 17.39 11.78
CA ARG A 371 -0.48 17.11 12.99
C ARG A 371 0.67 18.09 13.02
N ILE A 372 0.62 19.02 13.97
CA ILE A 372 1.67 20.02 14.18
C ILE A 372 2.75 19.39 15.05
N CYS A 373 3.96 19.25 14.54
CA CYS A 373 5.12 18.81 15.31
C CYS A 373 5.67 19.99 16.12
N SER A 374 5.86 19.82 17.43
CA SER A 374 6.40 20.85 18.32
C SER A 374 7.64 20.39 19.06
N PHE A 375 8.68 21.23 19.13
CA PHE A 375 9.89 20.97 19.93
C PHE A 375 9.71 21.30 21.41
N ASN A 376 8.62 21.97 21.80
CA ASN A 376 8.39 22.36 23.18
C ASN A 376 7.89 21.17 24.01
N GLU A 377 8.59 20.85 25.10
CA GLU A 377 8.12 19.90 26.13
C GLU A 377 6.84 20.39 26.83
N VAL A 378 6.52 21.70 26.71
CA VAL A 378 5.30 22.33 27.21
C VAL A 378 4.30 22.49 26.06
N ALA A 379 3.86 21.36 25.49
CA ALA A 379 2.85 21.32 24.42
C ALA A 379 1.50 21.99 24.81
N GLY A 380 1.26 22.24 26.10
CA GLY A 380 0.00 22.77 26.61
C GLY A 380 -0.35 24.19 26.15
N GLU A 381 0.62 25.10 26.01
CA GLU A 381 0.34 26.48 25.56
C GLU A 381 -0.06 26.52 24.08
N GLU A 382 0.63 25.74 23.24
CA GLU A 382 0.31 25.63 21.82
C GLU A 382 -1.02 24.88 21.62
N GLU A 383 -1.31 23.88 22.46
CA GLU A 383 -2.58 23.12 22.41
C GLU A 383 -3.76 24.02 22.78
N GLU A 384 -3.64 24.85 23.82
CA GLU A 384 -4.65 25.86 24.19
C GLU A 384 -4.85 26.88 23.06
N ALA A 385 -3.77 27.36 22.43
CA ALA A 385 -3.87 28.27 21.30
C ALA A 385 -4.54 27.63 20.07
N LEU A 386 -4.29 26.32 19.82
CA LEU A 386 -4.96 25.58 18.76
C LEU A 386 -6.45 25.39 19.08
N GLU A 387 -6.80 25.03 20.31
CA GLU A 387 -8.19 24.91 20.76
C GLU A 387 -8.94 26.24 20.67
N GLU A 388 -8.32 27.35 21.08
CA GLU A 388 -8.90 28.69 20.95
C GLU A 388 -9.17 29.04 19.48
N MET A 389 -8.19 28.77 18.59
CA MET A 389 -8.37 28.98 17.15
C MET A 389 -9.52 28.12 16.60
N LEU A 390 -9.56 26.83 16.93
CA LEU A 390 -10.61 25.91 16.47
C LEU A 390 -11.99 26.27 17.04
N SER A 391 -12.05 26.82 18.25
CA SER A 391 -13.31 27.27 18.86
C SER A 391 -13.99 28.39 18.07
N SER A 392 -13.25 29.12 17.23
CA SER A 392 -13.81 30.12 16.32
C SER A 392 -14.57 29.49 15.14
N TYR A 393 -14.39 28.19 14.88
CA TYR A 393 -15.00 27.43 13.78
C TYR A 393 -16.10 26.47 14.26
N LEU A 394 -17.04 26.97 15.08
CA LEU A 394 -18.10 26.17 15.74
C LEU A 394 -18.98 25.32 14.79
N HIS A 395 -19.02 25.64 13.50
CA HIS A 395 -19.88 24.99 12.51
C HIS A 395 -19.14 24.73 11.20
N LEU A 396 -18.28 23.71 11.20
CA LEU A 396 -17.73 23.18 9.95
C LEU A 396 -18.84 22.53 9.11
N PRO A 397 -18.73 22.56 7.76
CA PRO A 397 -19.65 21.84 6.89
C PRO A 397 -19.75 20.36 7.27
N PRO A 398 -20.94 19.75 7.26
CA PRO A 398 -21.10 18.35 7.66
C PRO A 398 -20.34 17.35 6.76
N ASP A 399 -20.01 17.78 5.54
CA ASP A 399 -19.27 16.98 4.55
C ASP A 399 -17.75 17.11 4.70
N LEU A 400 -17.26 18.01 5.57
CA LEU A 400 -15.84 18.24 5.83
C LEU A 400 -15.40 17.51 7.10
N CYS A 401 -14.52 16.52 6.95
CA CYS A 401 -13.80 15.91 8.05
C CYS A 401 -12.51 16.69 8.32
N PHE A 402 -12.44 17.36 9.47
CA PHE A 402 -11.25 18.09 9.90
C PHE A 402 -10.76 17.56 11.25
N SER A 403 -9.44 17.39 11.36
CA SER A 403 -8.78 17.20 12.64
C SER A 403 -7.43 17.91 12.67
N ALA A 404 -7.16 18.68 13.71
CA ALA A 404 -5.83 19.19 14.01
C ALA A 404 -5.42 18.77 15.42
N ILE A 405 -4.19 18.29 15.57
CA ILE A 405 -3.60 17.96 16.88
C ILE A 405 -2.15 18.46 16.94
N ILE A 406 -1.71 18.80 18.14
CA ILE A 406 -0.30 19.05 18.42
C ILE A 406 0.33 17.76 18.89
N TYR A 407 1.52 17.48 18.36
CA TYR A 407 2.25 16.26 18.64
C TYR A 407 3.67 16.63 19.10
N PRO A 408 4.06 16.30 20.34
CA PRO A 408 5.39 16.62 20.84
C PRO A 408 6.44 15.81 20.08
N PHE A 409 7.51 16.49 19.69
CA PHE A 409 8.66 15.88 19.01
C PHE A 409 9.62 15.31 20.07
N GLU A 410 9.55 14.00 20.31
CA GLU A 410 10.44 13.26 21.24
C GLU A 410 11.70 12.67 20.58
#